data_AF-A0AAN8JDB7-F1
#
_entry.id   AF-A0AAN8JDB7-F1
#
_cell.length_a   1.000
_cell.length_b   1.000
_cell.length_c   1.000
_cell.angle_alpha   90.00
_cell.angle_beta   90.00
_cell.angle_gamma   90.00
#
_symmetry.space_group_name_H-M   'P 1'
#
loop_
_entity.id
_entity.type
_entity.pdbx_description
1 polymer ?
#
loop_
_entity_poly.entity_id
_entity_poly.type
_entity_poly.pdbx_seq_one_letter_code
_entity_poly.pdbx_strand_id
1 'polypeptide(L)'
;MMATKTILFLLIPVLVRQASGNLNTYPAPHGIQASNKFQVYLSQGGNRKSSFTYITTSDQRAKEVSHAKGGRSVSWTSFSFSGGAVTAEIHTPHDFHSCIVRPQHYGYKCQRTGSKIAHVTVSSTSRMMSVEFDYDYGSSNADIKDKMLIFADPPESNVPNEHDSSVLFYKAGVHNLNGQMHLNNKIKTIYLAPGAWV
;
A
#
# COMPACT_ATOMS: atom_id res chain seq x y z
N MET A 1 -33.96 19.49 58.30
CA MET A 1 -32.60 19.73 57.76
C MET A 1 -32.16 18.48 57.01
N MET A 2 -32.27 18.49 55.69
CA MET A 2 -31.94 17.34 54.82
C MET A 2 -30.54 17.57 54.24
N ALA A 3 -29.59 16.70 54.57
CA ALA A 3 -28.20 16.80 54.12
C ALA A 3 -28.06 16.13 52.74
N THR A 4 -27.84 16.94 51.70
CA THR A 4 -27.59 16.47 50.34
C THR A 4 -26.17 15.91 50.25
N LYS A 5 -26.03 14.60 50.06
CA LYS A 5 -24.73 13.94 49.82
C LYS A 5 -24.30 14.17 48.36
N THR A 6 -23.30 15.01 48.16
CA THR A 6 -22.63 15.18 46.87
C THR A 6 -21.76 13.96 46.57
N ILE A 7 -22.13 13.17 45.55
CA ILE A 7 -21.32 12.08 45.03
C ILE A 7 -20.34 12.67 44.01
N LEU A 8 -19.05 12.62 44.33
CA LEU A 8 -17.96 13.05 43.46
C LEU A 8 -17.62 11.91 42.49
N PHE A 9 -17.96 12.06 41.21
CA PHE A 9 -17.52 11.15 40.15
C PHE A 9 -16.06 11.45 39.80
N LEU A 10 -15.16 10.54 40.16
CA LEU A 10 -13.76 10.57 39.74
C LEU A 10 -13.68 10.15 38.26
N LEU A 11 -13.40 11.10 37.37
CA LEU A 11 -13.05 10.81 35.97
C LEU A 11 -11.62 10.24 35.94
N ILE A 12 -11.49 8.92 35.78
CA ILE A 12 -10.20 8.28 35.52
C ILE A 12 -9.93 8.40 34.01
N PRO A 13 -8.89 9.15 33.58
CA PRO A 13 -8.55 9.22 32.17
C PRO A 13 -8.02 7.85 31.72
N VAL A 14 -8.73 7.23 30.78
CA VAL A 14 -8.26 6.02 30.10
C VAL A 14 -7.08 6.43 29.23
N LEU A 15 -5.85 6.16 29.66
CA LEU A 15 -4.67 6.27 28.81
C LEU A 15 -4.78 5.23 27.69
N VAL A 16 -5.17 5.67 26.49
CA VAL A 16 -5.07 4.86 25.29
C VAL A 16 -3.58 4.67 24.99
N ARG A 17 -3.08 3.46 25.25
CA ARG A 17 -1.69 3.07 24.95
C ARG A 17 -1.55 3.00 23.43
N GLN A 18 -1.05 4.07 22.81
CA GLN A 18 -0.72 4.08 21.39
C GLN A 18 0.32 2.98 21.14
N ALA A 19 -0.01 2.00 20.32
CA ALA A 19 0.94 0.95 19.95
C ALA A 19 2.10 1.61 19.22
N SER A 20 3.32 1.45 19.76
CA SER A 20 4.54 1.88 19.08
C SER A 20 4.76 1.02 17.83
N GLY A 21 5.25 1.65 16.78
CA GLY A 21 5.53 0.99 15.51
C GLY A 21 6.45 1.84 14.65
N ASN A 22 7.07 1.20 13.66
CA ASN A 22 7.88 1.87 12.66
C ASN A 22 7.20 1.69 11.31
N LEU A 23 6.72 2.80 10.74
CA LEU A 23 6.15 2.87 9.40
C LEU A 23 7.12 3.58 8.47
N ASN A 24 7.58 2.88 7.45
CA ASN A 24 8.47 3.39 6.42
C ASN A 24 7.76 3.37 5.06
N THR A 25 7.42 4.56 4.56
CA THR A 25 6.90 4.76 3.20
C THR A 25 8.05 5.02 2.26
N TYR A 26 8.02 4.40 1.07
CA TYR A 26 9.16 4.49 0.16
C TYR A 26 9.17 5.82 -0.60
N PRO A 27 10.35 6.40 -0.88
CA PRO A 27 10.45 7.63 -1.67
C PRO A 27 9.78 7.47 -3.03
N ALA A 28 9.05 8.51 -3.46
CA ALA A 28 8.50 8.58 -4.80
C ALA A 28 9.65 8.69 -5.82
N PRO A 29 9.74 7.81 -6.83
CA PRO A 29 10.74 7.94 -7.87
C PRO A 29 10.41 9.17 -8.74
N HIS A 30 11.32 10.15 -8.77
CA HIS A 30 11.13 11.41 -9.47
C HIS A 30 10.84 11.19 -10.97
N GLY A 31 9.81 11.86 -11.49
CA GLY A 31 9.42 11.75 -12.89
C GLY A 31 8.54 10.53 -13.23
N ILE A 32 8.30 9.62 -12.29
CA ILE A 32 7.32 8.55 -12.45
C ILE A 32 5.93 9.07 -12.08
N GLN A 33 4.97 8.85 -12.97
CA GLN A 33 3.60 9.27 -12.76
C GLN A 33 2.93 8.42 -11.66
N ALA A 34 2.35 9.10 -10.66
CA ALA A 34 1.50 8.45 -9.67
C ALA A 34 0.16 8.04 -10.28
N SER A 35 -0.46 7.01 -9.69
CA SER A 35 -1.82 6.58 -9.99
C SER A 35 -2.80 7.75 -9.97
N ASN A 36 -3.54 7.92 -11.07
CA ASN A 36 -4.68 8.83 -11.15
C ASN A 36 -5.99 8.15 -10.73
N LYS A 37 -5.93 6.87 -10.30
CA LYS A 37 -7.08 6.06 -9.88
C LYS A 37 -7.20 5.93 -8.37
N PHE A 38 -6.08 6.04 -7.66
CA PHE A 38 -6.02 5.85 -6.22
C PHE A 38 -4.92 6.69 -5.61
N GLN A 39 -5.20 7.31 -4.48
CA GLN A 39 -4.19 7.93 -3.62
C GLN A 39 -4.22 7.28 -2.23
N VAL A 40 -3.05 6.92 -1.72
CA VAL A 40 -2.94 6.21 -0.44
C VAL A 40 -2.21 7.02 0.61
N TYR A 41 -2.77 7.03 1.81
CA TYR A 41 -2.14 7.52 3.01
C TYR A 41 -2.09 6.42 4.06
N LEU A 42 -0.96 6.30 4.74
CA LEU A 42 -0.70 5.28 5.73
C LEU A 42 -0.53 5.94 7.09
N SER A 43 -1.21 5.41 8.10
CA SER A 43 -1.16 5.94 9.47
C SER A 43 -0.78 4.85 10.46
N GLN A 44 0.19 5.13 11.32
CA GLN A 44 0.58 4.26 12.45
C GLN A 44 0.91 5.13 13.67
N GLY A 45 0.35 4.82 14.84
CA GLY A 45 0.57 5.59 16.06
C GLY A 45 0.18 7.07 15.94
N GLY A 46 -0.82 7.39 15.13
CA GLY A 46 -1.28 8.77 14.86
C GLY A 46 -0.49 9.53 13.78
N ASN A 47 0.61 8.98 13.25
CA ASN A 47 1.40 9.63 12.22
C ASN A 47 0.93 9.22 10.83
N ARG A 48 0.34 10.17 10.08
CA ARG A 48 -0.12 9.97 8.70
C ARG A 48 0.99 10.34 7.70
N LYS A 49 1.29 9.46 6.75
CA LYS A 49 2.26 9.65 5.66
C LYS A 49 1.61 9.35 4.32
N SER A 50 1.98 10.07 3.26
CA SER A 50 1.60 9.67 1.91
C SER A 50 2.43 8.45 1.48
N SER A 51 1.81 7.52 0.76
CA SER A 51 2.49 6.38 0.15
C SER A 51 2.37 6.48 -1.36
N PHE A 52 3.52 6.48 -2.06
CA PHE A 52 3.52 6.57 -3.51
C PHE A 52 2.73 5.38 -4.10
N THR A 53 1.77 5.69 -4.96
CA THR A 53 0.90 4.69 -5.58
C THR A 53 1.24 4.64 -7.05
N TYR A 54 1.88 3.57 -7.47
CA TYR A 54 2.22 3.29 -8.86
C TYR A 54 0.98 2.90 -9.65
N ILE A 55 1.07 2.93 -10.99
CA ILE A 55 0.02 2.47 -11.89
C ILE A 55 0.62 1.84 -13.15
N THR A 56 -0.04 0.80 -13.66
CA THR A 56 0.18 0.25 -15.00
C THR A 56 -1.16 0.05 -15.70
N THR A 57 -1.19 0.10 -17.03
CA THR A 57 -2.41 -0.08 -17.83
C THR A 57 -2.24 -1.20 -18.84
N SER A 58 -3.37 -1.82 -19.21
CA SER A 58 -3.39 -2.90 -20.20
C SER A 58 -3.48 -2.42 -21.64
N ASP A 59 -3.57 -1.11 -21.90
CA ASP A 59 -3.91 -0.55 -23.23
C ASP A 59 -2.90 -0.91 -24.30
N GLN A 60 -1.61 -0.93 -23.95
CA GLN A 60 -0.56 -1.34 -24.89
C GLN A 60 -0.61 -2.85 -25.13
N ARG A 61 -0.72 -3.66 -24.06
CA ARG A 61 -0.79 -5.12 -24.16
C ARG A 61 -2.01 -5.60 -24.95
N ALA A 62 -3.14 -4.90 -24.84
CA ALA A 62 -4.37 -5.20 -25.58
C ALA A 62 -4.23 -5.01 -27.10
N LYS A 63 -3.25 -4.22 -27.57
CA LYS A 63 -2.92 -4.08 -29.00
C LYS A 63 -2.02 -5.21 -29.49
N GLU A 64 -1.28 -5.85 -28.59
CA GLU A 64 -0.28 -6.89 -28.91
C GLU A 64 -0.86 -8.29 -28.88
N VAL A 65 -1.83 -8.57 -27.99
CA VAL A 65 -2.42 -9.90 -27.81
C VAL A 65 -3.94 -9.85 -27.67
N SER A 66 -4.64 -10.76 -28.36
CA SER A 66 -6.11 -10.77 -28.47
C SER A 66 -6.85 -11.11 -27.18
N HIS A 67 -6.20 -11.78 -26.23
CA HIS A 67 -6.80 -12.15 -24.93
C HIS A 67 -6.65 -11.05 -23.86
N ALA A 68 -5.86 -10.01 -24.12
CA ALA A 68 -5.74 -8.89 -23.20
C ALA A 68 -6.85 -7.88 -23.46
N LYS A 69 -7.53 -7.46 -22.38
CA LYS A 69 -8.60 -6.47 -22.47
C LYS A 69 -8.06 -5.09 -22.10
N GLY A 70 -8.20 -4.11 -23.00
CA GLY A 70 -7.80 -2.71 -22.77
C GLY A 70 -8.68 -1.98 -21.74
N GLY A 71 -8.34 -0.74 -21.39
CA GLY A 71 -9.09 0.09 -20.45
C GLY A 71 -9.10 -0.44 -19.01
N ARG A 72 -8.07 -1.20 -18.63
CA ARG A 72 -7.86 -1.69 -17.26
C ARG A 72 -6.57 -1.14 -16.71
N SER A 73 -6.55 -0.88 -15.43
CA SER A 73 -5.35 -0.49 -14.70
C SER A 73 -5.14 -1.34 -13.45
N VAL A 74 -3.88 -1.40 -13.03
CA VAL A 74 -3.49 -1.92 -11.72
C VAL A 74 -2.64 -0.85 -11.07
N SER A 75 -3.14 -0.33 -9.96
CA SER A 75 -2.40 0.54 -9.08
C SER A 75 -1.89 -0.25 -7.88
N TRP A 76 -0.74 0.12 -7.35
CA TRP A 76 -0.21 -0.51 -6.15
C TRP A 76 0.62 0.45 -5.33
N THR A 77 0.72 0.18 -4.03
CA THR A 77 1.67 0.85 -3.15
C THR A 77 2.44 -0.17 -2.32
N SER A 78 3.70 0.15 -2.02
CA SER A 78 4.59 -0.69 -1.23
C SER A 78 5.14 0.11 -0.07
N PHE A 79 5.20 -0.51 1.11
CA PHE A 79 5.79 0.06 2.31
C PHE A 79 6.23 -1.05 3.24
N SER A 80 7.07 -0.70 4.21
CA SER A 80 7.44 -1.63 5.28
C SER A 80 6.98 -1.12 6.63
N PHE A 81 6.57 -2.03 7.52
CA PHE A 81 6.26 -1.64 8.88
C PHE A 81 6.47 -2.74 9.93
N SER A 82 6.68 -2.33 11.18
CA SER A 82 6.74 -3.21 12.34
C SER A 82 5.94 -2.63 13.52
N GLY A 83 5.64 -3.47 14.51
CA GLY A 83 4.86 -3.10 15.68
C GLY A 83 3.35 -3.16 15.43
N GLY A 84 2.62 -2.11 15.82
CA GLY A 84 1.16 -2.03 15.71
C GLY A 84 0.63 -2.08 14.27
N ALA A 85 -0.69 -2.24 14.12
CA ALA A 85 -1.33 -2.20 12.81
C ALA A 85 -1.23 -0.81 12.16
N VAL A 86 -1.21 -0.79 10.83
CA VAL A 86 -1.25 0.41 9.99
C VAL A 86 -2.67 0.58 9.44
N THR A 87 -3.18 1.80 9.43
CA THR A 87 -4.40 2.13 8.69
C THR A 87 -4.02 2.65 7.31
N ALA A 88 -4.46 1.96 6.26
CA ALA A 88 -4.39 2.44 4.89
C ALA A 88 -5.68 3.17 4.52
N GLU A 89 -5.57 4.47 4.32
CA GLU A 89 -6.63 5.34 3.80
C GLU A 89 -6.47 5.48 2.30
N ILE A 90 -7.47 5.04 1.55
CA ILE A 90 -7.45 4.94 0.09
C ILE A 90 -8.53 5.87 -0.46
N HIS A 91 -8.11 6.83 -1.26
CA HIS A 91 -8.98 7.78 -1.95
C HIS A 91 -9.21 7.32 -3.39
N THR A 92 -10.47 7.38 -3.84
CA THR A 92 -10.90 7.07 -5.21
C THR A 92 -11.36 8.33 -5.95
N PRO A 93 -11.32 8.40 -7.28
CA PRO A 93 -11.82 9.57 -8.04
C PRO A 93 -13.35 9.65 -8.04
N HIS A 94 -14.02 8.51 -7.93
CA HIS A 94 -15.47 8.36 -7.99
C HIS A 94 -16.02 7.80 -6.69
N ASP A 95 -17.30 8.07 -6.42
CA ASP A 95 -17.99 7.45 -5.31
C ASP A 95 -18.07 5.94 -5.52
N PHE A 96 -17.97 5.18 -4.43
CA PHE A 96 -18.13 3.72 -4.45
C PHE A 96 -19.13 3.28 -3.39
N HIS A 97 -19.90 2.23 -3.61
CA HIS A 97 -20.90 1.74 -2.66
C HIS A 97 -20.33 0.73 -1.66
N SER A 98 -19.43 -0.12 -2.14
CA SER A 98 -18.86 -1.23 -1.39
C SER A 98 -17.37 -1.35 -1.65
N CYS A 99 -16.66 -1.91 -0.68
CA CYS A 99 -15.28 -2.32 -0.87
C CYS A 99 -14.99 -3.61 -0.12
N ILE A 100 -14.13 -4.44 -0.70
CA ILE A 100 -13.67 -5.70 -0.09
C ILE A 100 -12.16 -5.78 -0.18
N VAL A 101 -11.57 -6.60 0.69
CA VAL A 101 -10.13 -6.91 0.65
C VAL A 101 -9.94 -8.40 0.41
N ARG A 102 -9.06 -8.74 -0.53
CA ARG A 102 -8.65 -10.12 -0.80
C ARG A 102 -7.19 -10.35 -0.40
N PRO A 103 -6.82 -11.57 0.03
CA PRO A 103 -7.70 -12.75 0.18
C PRO A 103 -8.69 -12.63 1.36
N GLN A 104 -9.94 -13.04 1.15
CA GLN A 104 -11.02 -12.82 2.13
C GLN A 104 -10.87 -13.69 3.40
N HIS A 105 -10.20 -14.85 3.30
CA HIS A 105 -10.04 -15.78 4.42
C HIS A 105 -9.16 -15.22 5.55
N TYR A 106 -8.41 -14.15 5.31
CA TYR A 106 -7.64 -13.46 6.36
C TYR A 106 -8.49 -12.48 7.20
N GLY A 107 -9.79 -12.32 6.89
CA GLY A 107 -10.70 -11.52 7.71
C GLY A 107 -10.44 -10.01 7.66
N TYR A 108 -9.70 -9.54 6.65
CA TYR A 108 -9.48 -8.12 6.42
C TYR A 108 -10.80 -7.37 6.25
N LYS A 109 -10.88 -6.16 6.80
CA LYS A 109 -12.04 -5.29 6.65
C LYS A 109 -11.69 -4.09 5.80
N CYS A 110 -12.55 -3.79 4.83
CA CYS A 110 -12.58 -2.50 4.16
C CYS A 110 -13.77 -1.71 4.70
N GLN A 111 -13.50 -0.53 5.24
CA GLN A 111 -14.51 0.35 5.79
C GLN A 111 -14.64 1.60 4.93
N ARG A 112 -15.83 1.86 4.40
CA ARG A 112 -16.14 3.15 3.77
C ARG A 112 -16.26 4.23 4.86
N THR A 113 -15.40 5.24 4.80
CA THR A 113 -15.39 6.38 5.75
C THR A 113 -15.79 7.71 5.12
N GLY A 114 -15.92 7.74 3.79
CA GLY A 114 -16.50 8.84 3.03
C GLY A 114 -17.02 8.33 1.68
N SER A 115 -17.59 9.22 0.85
CA SER A 115 -18.16 8.75 -0.42
C SER A 115 -17.09 8.16 -1.36
N LYS A 116 -15.85 8.66 -1.24
CA LYS A 116 -14.65 8.33 -2.02
C LYS A 116 -13.46 7.85 -1.18
N ILE A 117 -13.68 7.50 0.09
CA ILE A 117 -12.60 7.14 1.02
C ILE A 117 -12.90 5.80 1.67
N ALA A 118 -11.94 4.87 1.57
CA ALA A 118 -11.93 3.60 2.28
C ALA A 118 -10.75 3.52 3.25
N HIS A 119 -10.98 2.86 4.38
CA HIS A 119 -9.95 2.49 5.37
C HIS A 119 -9.77 0.98 5.39
N VAL A 120 -8.53 0.52 5.32
CA VAL A 120 -8.14 -0.89 5.44
C VAL A 120 -7.11 -1.01 6.57
N THR A 121 -7.36 -1.93 7.51
CA THR A 121 -6.39 -2.25 8.57
C THR A 121 -5.37 -3.26 8.06
N VAL A 122 -4.10 -2.91 8.14
CA VAL A 122 -2.96 -3.72 7.72
C VAL A 122 -2.21 -4.18 8.97
N SER A 123 -2.18 -5.48 9.22
CA SER A 123 -1.46 -6.10 10.35
C SER A 123 -0.19 -6.80 9.88
N SER A 124 0.66 -7.25 10.81
CA SER A 124 1.91 -7.94 10.46
C SER A 124 1.71 -9.24 9.66
N THR A 125 0.49 -9.76 9.60
CA THR A 125 0.08 -10.92 8.78
C THR A 125 -0.50 -10.51 7.42
N SER A 126 -0.77 -9.23 7.19
CA SER A 126 -1.12 -8.64 5.89
C SER A 126 0.15 -8.44 5.07
N ARG A 127 0.37 -9.26 4.03
CA ARG A 127 1.52 -9.13 3.12
C ARG A 127 1.12 -8.49 1.80
N MET A 128 0.22 -9.13 1.07
CA MET A 128 -0.22 -8.71 -0.26
C MET A 128 -1.74 -8.74 -0.31
N MET A 129 -2.35 -7.60 -0.60
CA MET A 129 -3.80 -7.44 -0.59
C MET A 129 -4.29 -6.79 -1.87
N SER A 130 -5.45 -7.25 -2.37
CA SER A 130 -6.24 -6.53 -3.37
C SER A 130 -7.39 -5.83 -2.65
N VAL A 131 -7.52 -4.52 -2.84
CA VAL A 131 -8.67 -3.73 -2.39
C VAL A 131 -9.55 -3.45 -3.60
N GLU A 132 -10.78 -3.95 -3.54
CA GLU A 132 -11.68 -3.98 -4.69
C GLU A 132 -12.90 -3.14 -4.37
N PHE A 133 -13.14 -2.12 -5.19
CA PHE A 133 -14.24 -1.18 -5.05
C PHE A 133 -15.35 -1.56 -6.02
N ASP A 134 -16.60 -1.61 -5.54
CA ASP A 134 -17.79 -1.94 -6.32
C ASP A 134 -17.63 -3.18 -7.19
N TYR A 135 -17.02 -4.22 -6.60
CA TYR A 135 -16.93 -5.51 -7.27
C TYR A 135 -18.32 -6.13 -7.39
N ASP A 136 -18.81 -6.21 -8.63
CA ASP A 136 -20.11 -6.77 -8.97
C ASP A 136 -20.10 -8.30 -8.85
N TYR A 137 -20.31 -8.79 -7.63
CA TYR A 137 -20.26 -10.22 -7.34
C TYR A 137 -21.45 -10.95 -7.97
N GLY A 138 -21.18 -11.92 -8.86
CA GLY A 138 -22.20 -12.79 -9.45
C GLY A 138 -22.80 -12.30 -10.76
N SER A 139 -22.36 -11.15 -11.28
CA SER A 139 -22.65 -10.71 -12.64
C SER A 139 -21.86 -11.53 -13.65
N SER A 140 -22.49 -11.89 -14.78
CA SER A 140 -21.81 -12.55 -15.91
C SER A 140 -20.70 -11.70 -16.53
N ASN A 141 -20.62 -10.41 -16.16
CA ASN A 141 -19.61 -9.45 -16.59
C ASN A 141 -18.88 -8.77 -15.43
N ALA A 142 -18.81 -9.40 -14.25
CA ALA A 142 -18.07 -8.90 -13.10
C ALA A 142 -16.63 -8.53 -13.49
N ASP A 143 -16.25 -7.26 -13.36
CA ASP A 143 -14.92 -6.79 -13.71
C ASP A 143 -14.49 -5.61 -12.82
N ILE A 144 -13.23 -5.65 -12.39
CA ILE A 144 -12.59 -4.54 -11.69
C ILE A 144 -11.73 -3.83 -12.72
N LYS A 145 -12.20 -2.70 -13.23
CA LYS A 145 -11.46 -1.94 -14.24
C LYS A 145 -10.15 -1.39 -13.68
N ASP A 146 -10.21 -0.77 -12.50
CA ASP A 146 -9.07 -0.17 -11.83
C ASP A 146 -8.82 -0.91 -10.52
N LYS A 147 -7.72 -1.69 -10.46
CA LYS A 147 -7.37 -2.51 -9.30
C LYS A 147 -6.45 -1.74 -8.35
N MET A 148 -6.57 -1.97 -7.05
CA MET A 148 -5.70 -1.38 -6.03
C MET A 148 -5.03 -2.48 -5.22
N LEU A 149 -3.70 -2.56 -5.26
CA LEU A 149 -2.91 -3.52 -4.49
C LEU A 149 -2.13 -2.83 -3.36
N ILE A 150 -2.04 -3.49 -2.21
CA ILE A 150 -1.24 -3.05 -1.08
C ILE A 150 -0.21 -4.12 -0.76
N PHE A 151 1.07 -3.75 -0.81
CA PHE A 151 2.20 -4.58 -0.43
C PHE A 151 2.82 -4.04 0.86
N ALA A 152 2.64 -4.78 1.94
CA ALA A 152 3.02 -4.38 3.28
C ALA A 152 4.01 -5.39 3.85
N ASP A 153 5.28 -5.07 3.73
CA ASP A 153 6.38 -5.96 4.06
C ASP A 153 6.92 -5.69 5.48
N PRO A 154 7.56 -6.68 6.13
CA PRO A 154 8.38 -6.39 7.29
C PRO A 154 9.58 -5.51 6.88
N PRO A 155 10.17 -4.72 7.79
CA PRO A 155 11.41 -4.00 7.50
C PRO A 155 12.53 -4.97 7.11
N GLU A 156 13.33 -4.60 6.13
CA GLU A 156 14.44 -5.42 5.66
C GLU A 156 15.51 -5.57 6.76
N SER A 157 16.01 -6.80 6.94
CA SER A 157 17.07 -7.10 7.91
C SER A 157 18.43 -7.36 7.28
N ASN A 158 18.49 -7.63 5.97
CA ASN A 158 19.68 -8.13 5.27
C ASN A 158 20.04 -7.26 4.06
N VAL A 159 20.12 -5.94 4.25
CA VAL A 159 20.57 -5.01 3.20
C VAL A 159 22.08 -5.23 2.93
N PRO A 160 22.50 -5.51 1.69
CA PRO A 160 23.92 -5.73 1.38
C PRO A 160 24.72 -4.42 1.46
N ASN A 161 26.04 -4.54 1.64
CA ASN A 161 26.92 -3.39 1.62
C ASN A 161 26.99 -2.79 0.20
N GLU A 162 26.60 -1.52 0.04
CA GLU A 162 26.62 -0.81 -1.24
C GLU A 162 28.03 -0.63 -1.83
N HIS A 163 29.08 -0.79 -1.01
CA HIS A 163 30.47 -0.68 -1.44
C HIS A 163 31.11 -2.05 -1.74
N ASP A 164 30.39 -3.15 -1.61
CA ASP A 164 30.89 -4.47 -2.03
C ASP A 164 30.92 -4.56 -3.56
N SER A 165 32.11 -4.82 -4.12
CA SER A 165 32.32 -4.93 -5.57
C SER A 165 31.52 -6.04 -6.27
N SER A 166 30.96 -6.99 -5.51
CA SER A 166 30.09 -8.05 -6.01
C SER A 166 28.59 -7.70 -5.93
N VAL A 167 28.25 -6.50 -5.45
CA VAL A 167 26.88 -6.02 -5.31
C VAL A 167 26.61 -4.90 -6.31
N LEU A 168 25.55 -5.07 -7.10
CA LEU A 168 24.98 -4.00 -7.91
C LEU A 168 23.81 -3.37 -7.12
N PHE A 169 24.04 -2.16 -6.60
CA PHE A 169 23.13 -1.49 -5.68
C PHE A 169 22.37 -0.35 -6.35
N TYR A 170 21.06 -0.50 -6.54
CA TYR A 170 20.18 0.55 -7.02
C TYR A 170 19.52 1.27 -5.85
N LYS A 171 19.98 2.50 -5.56
CA LYS A 171 19.39 3.37 -4.52
C LYS A 171 17.97 3.81 -4.91
N ALA A 172 17.23 4.41 -3.98
CA ALA A 172 15.95 5.03 -4.31
C ALA A 172 16.10 6.05 -5.45
N GLY A 173 15.15 6.07 -6.40
CA GLY A 173 15.22 6.88 -7.61
C GLY A 173 15.00 6.07 -8.89
N VAL A 174 15.01 6.76 -10.03
CA VAL A 174 14.82 6.17 -11.36
C VAL A 174 16.17 5.77 -11.96
N HIS A 175 16.28 4.54 -12.44
CA HIS A 175 17.50 3.98 -13.05
C HIS A 175 17.17 3.35 -14.40
N ASN A 176 17.24 4.12 -15.48
CA ASN A 176 16.94 3.60 -16.81
C ASN A 176 18.09 2.74 -17.35
N LEU A 177 17.83 1.45 -17.57
CA LEU A 177 18.81 0.51 -18.15
C LEU A 177 18.99 0.65 -19.67
N ASN A 178 18.13 1.40 -20.34
CA ASN A 178 18.07 1.53 -21.81
C ASN A 178 17.94 0.17 -22.54
N GLY A 179 17.29 -0.81 -21.90
CA GLY A 179 17.08 -2.15 -22.43
C GLY A 179 17.53 -3.25 -21.47
N GLN A 180 17.95 -4.39 -22.03
CA GLN A 180 18.46 -5.51 -21.24
C GLN A 180 19.85 -5.19 -20.69
N MET A 181 20.06 -5.44 -19.41
CA MET A 181 21.37 -5.32 -18.77
C MET A 181 22.10 -6.67 -18.77
N HIS A 182 23.32 -6.68 -19.29
CA HIS A 182 24.22 -7.82 -19.17
C HIS A 182 25.07 -7.68 -17.91
N LEU A 183 24.94 -8.64 -16.99
CA LEU A 183 25.72 -8.66 -15.76
C LEU A 183 27.11 -9.23 -16.03
N ASN A 184 28.13 -8.60 -15.46
CA ASN A 184 29.46 -9.21 -15.44
C ASN A 184 29.50 -10.37 -14.42
N ASN A 185 30.45 -11.29 -14.58
CA ASN A 185 30.56 -12.50 -13.75
C ASN A 185 31.01 -12.23 -12.29
N LYS A 186 31.33 -10.99 -11.92
CA LYS A 186 31.71 -10.61 -10.55
C LYS A 186 30.50 -10.24 -9.69
N ILE A 187 29.39 -9.82 -10.32
CA ILE A 187 28.15 -9.49 -9.60
C ILE A 187 27.48 -10.76 -9.10
N LYS A 188 27.29 -10.86 -7.79
CA LYS A 188 26.61 -11.96 -7.10
C LYS A 188 25.27 -11.55 -6.51
N THR A 189 25.02 -10.25 -6.37
CA THR A 189 23.80 -9.71 -5.78
C THR A 189 23.39 -8.45 -6.53
N ILE A 190 22.12 -8.38 -6.91
CA ILE A 190 21.48 -7.14 -7.36
C ILE A 190 20.51 -6.75 -6.25
N TYR A 191 20.63 -5.53 -5.76
CA TYR A 191 19.77 -5.02 -4.71
C TYR A 191 19.01 -3.79 -5.21
N LEU A 192 17.69 -3.81 -5.04
CA LEU A 192 16.78 -2.73 -5.38
C LEU A 192 16.29 -2.12 -4.08
N ALA A 193 16.83 -0.97 -3.71
CA ALA A 193 16.43 -0.30 -2.47
C ALA A 193 14.95 0.09 -2.53
N PRO A 194 14.26 0.19 -1.38
CA PRO A 194 12.91 0.73 -1.34
C PRO A 194 12.81 2.10 -2.02
N GLY A 195 11.92 2.23 -3.01
CA GLY A 195 11.78 3.44 -3.84
C GLY A 195 12.70 3.50 -5.06
N ALA A 196 13.47 2.44 -5.33
CA ALA A 196 14.14 2.27 -6.62
C ALA A 196 13.11 1.89 -7.70
N TRP A 197 13.22 2.52 -8.86
CA TRP A 197 12.49 2.21 -10.07
C TRP A 197 13.51 2.00 -11.19
N VAL A 198 13.72 0.75 -11.59
CA VAL A 198 14.78 0.35 -12.53
C VAL A 198 14.15 -0.09 -13.85
#